data_AF-A0A3D5DXB7-F1
#
_entry.id   AF-A0A3D5DXB7-F1
#
_cell.length_a   1.000
_cell.length_b   1.000
_cell.length_c   1.000
_cell.angle_alpha   90.00
_cell.angle_beta   90.00
_cell.angle_gamma   90.00
#
_symmetry.space_group_name_H-M   'P 1'
#
loop_
_entity.id
_entity.type
_entity.pdbx_description
1 polymer ?
#
loop_
_entity_poly.entity_id
_entity_poly.type
_entity_poly.pdbx_seq_one_letter_code
_entity_poly.pdbx_strand_id
1 'polypeptide(L)' 'MSVRNRHLVLVLREYVIHYNHHRPHQSRQQRPPGIETQPIRNVAGLRSVRRKPVAAGVINEYHHAA' A
#
# COMPACT_ATOMS: atom_id res chain seq x y z
N MET A 1 -2.22 9.87 -30.19
CA MET A 1 -2.50 9.08 -28.97
C MET A 1 -2.96 10.01 -27.86
N SER A 2 -4.23 9.92 -27.47
CA SER A 2 -4.88 10.84 -26.51
C SER A 2 -4.25 10.74 -25.11
N VAL A 3 -4.04 11.89 -24.48
CA VAL A 3 -3.44 12.11 -23.15
C VAL A 3 -3.98 11.17 -22.04
N ARG A 4 -5.21 10.68 -22.19
CA ARG A 4 -5.84 9.69 -21.28
C ARG A 4 -5.09 8.36 -21.17
N ASN A 5 -4.47 7.85 -22.24
CA ASN A 5 -3.76 6.58 -22.19
C ASN A 5 -2.46 6.66 -21.38
N ARG A 6 -1.75 7.79 -21.41
CA ARG A 6 -0.53 7.95 -20.61
C ARG A 6 -0.82 7.96 -19.12
N HIS A 7 -1.89 8.67 -18.72
CA HIS A 7 -2.32 8.69 -17.33
C HIS A 7 -2.74 7.30 -16.83
N LEU A 8 -3.53 6.57 -17.63
CA LEU A 8 -3.95 5.20 -17.29
C LEU A 8 -2.75 4.25 -17.11
N VAL A 9 -1.76 4.31 -18.00
CA VAL A 9 -0.55 3.47 -17.91
C VAL A 9 0.25 3.76 -16.64
N LEU A 10 0.36 5.03 -16.23
CA LEU A 10 1.04 5.42 -15.00
C LEU A 10 0.32 4.88 -13.76
N VAL A 11 -1.00 5.07 -13.69
CA VAL A 11 -1.81 4.57 -12.58
C VAL A 11 -1.72 3.05 -12.46
N LEU A 12 -1.82 2.31 -13.57
CA LEU A 12 -1.70 0.85 -13.57
C LEU A 12 -0.32 0.37 -13.16
N ARG A 13 0.75 1.06 -13.56
CA ARG A 13 2.12 0.73 -13.12
C ARG A 13 2.30 0.93 -11.62
N GLU A 14 1.87 2.08 -11.10
CA GLU A 14 1.92 2.36 -9.66
C GLU A 14 1.06 1.36 -8.87
N TYR A 15 -0.12 1.01 -9.39
CA TYR A 15 -1.00 0.01 -8.80
C TYR A 15 -0.32 -1.36 -8.69
N VAL A 16 0.29 -1.87 -9.76
CA VAL A 16 0.93 -3.19 -9.77
C VAL A 16 2.12 -3.23 -8.82
N ILE A 17 2.93 -2.18 -8.78
CA ILE A 17 4.07 -2.08 -7.85
C ILE A 17 3.55 -2.10 -6.41
N HIS A 18 2.57 -1.24 -6.10
CA HIS A 18 1.96 -1.14 -4.79
C HIS A 18 1.35 -2.47 -4.34
N TYR A 19 0.51 -3.08 -5.17
CA TYR A 19 -0.17 -4.34 -4.86
C TYR A 19 0.80 -5.49 -4.62
N ASN A 20 1.88 -5.58 -5.41
CA ASN A 20 2.87 -6.65 -5.25
C ASN A 20 3.72 -6.50 -3.98
N HIS A 21 4.03 -5.26 -3.55
CA HIS A 21 4.78 -5.00 -2.31
C HIS A 21 3.89 -5.07 -1.06
N HIS A 22 2.64 -4.65 -1.16
CA HIS A 22 1.70 -4.54 -0.04
C HIS A 22 0.59 -5.58 -0.08
N ARG A 23 0.85 -6.76 -0.67
CA ARG A 23 -0.15 -7.81 -0.89
C ARG A 23 -1.05 -7.95 0.33
N PRO A 24 -2.34 -7.61 0.23
CA PRO A 24 -3.25 -7.72 1.35
C PRO A 24 -3.25 -9.18 1.79
N HIS A 25 -2.89 -9.41 3.05
CA HIS A 25 -2.83 -10.72 3.68
C HIS A 25 -4.22 -11.34 3.68
N GLN A 26 -4.59 -12.02 2.59
CA GLN A 26 -5.58 -13.07 2.71
C GLN A 26 -5.01 -14.06 3.73
N SER A 27 -5.75 -14.25 4.82
CA SER A 27 -5.38 -14.91 6.06
C SER A 27 -5.07 -16.41 5.90
N ARG A 28 -4.04 -16.73 5.11
CA ARG A 28 -3.49 -18.07 4.91
C ARG A 28 -2.09 -18.21 5.53
N GLN A 29 -1.83 -17.47 6.61
CA GLN A 29 -0.52 -17.42 7.29
C GLN A 29 0.66 -17.02 6.37
N GLN A 30 0.38 -16.50 5.17
CA GLN A 30 1.42 -16.10 4.21
C GLN A 30 1.99 -14.75 4.61
N ARG A 31 3.31 -14.71 4.83
CA ARG A 31 4.04 -13.49 5.16
C ARG A 31 4.24 -12.64 3.89
N PRO A 32 4.14 -11.30 3.97
CA PRO A 32 4.46 -10.43 2.86
C PRO A 32 5.92 -10.64 2.40
N PRO A 33 6.20 -10.63 1.09
CA PRO A 33 7.57 -10.59 0.60
C PRO A 33 8.18 -9.23 0.96
N GLY A 34 9.19 -9.23 1.83
CA GLY A 34 9.98 -8.03 2.16
C GLY A 34 9.67 -7.33 3.48
N ILE A 35 8.78 -7.88 4.33
CA ILE A 35 8.67 -7.40 5.72
C ILE A 35 9.47 -8.35 6.60
N GLU A 36 10.68 -7.93 6.97
CA GLU A 36 11.26 -8.35 8.24
C GLU A 36 10.33 -7.86 9.35
N THR A 37 9.48 -8.77 9.84
CA THR A 37 8.78 -8.74 11.13
C THR A 37 8.42 -7.35 11.63
N GLN A 38 7.42 -6.68 11.01
CA GLN A 38 6.75 -5.62 11.75
C GLN A 38 6.06 -6.27 12.96
N PRO A 39 6.41 -5.87 14.21
CA PRO A 39 5.82 -6.47 15.38
C PRO A 39 4.31 -6.22 15.36
N ILE A 40 3.52 -7.23 15.72
CA ILE A 40 2.09 -7.10 15.94
C ILE A 40 1.92 -6.07 17.07
N ARG A 41 1.54 -4.83 16.71
CA ARG A 41 1.42 -3.73 17.68
C ARG A 41 0.07 -3.81 18.38
N ASN A 42 0.10 -3.66 19.70
CA ASN A 42 -1.10 -3.56 20.53
C ASN A 42 -1.96 -2.36 20.07
N VAL A 43 -3.28 -2.46 20.20
CA VAL A 43 -4.28 -1.46 19.71
C VAL A 43 -3.97 -0.05 20.22
N ALA A 44 -3.27 0.08 21.36
CA ALA A 44 -2.75 1.35 21.88
C ALA A 44 -1.80 2.10 20.92
N GLY A 45 -1.06 1.38 20.06
CA GLY A 45 -0.16 1.92 19.05
C GLY A 45 -0.84 2.39 17.75
N LEU A 46 -2.16 2.18 17.62
CA LEU A 46 -2.95 2.71 16.50
C LEU A 46 -3.29 4.20 16.65
N ARG A 47 -2.91 4.85 17.77
CA ARG A 47 -3.26 6.25 18.06
C ARG A 47 -2.73 7.27 17.05
N SER A 48 -1.73 6.90 16.25
CA SER A 48 -1.17 7.75 15.21
C SER A 48 -1.07 6.98 13.89
N VAL A 49 -2.02 7.20 12.98
CA VAL A 49 -1.99 6.67 11.61
C VAL A 49 -1.83 7.84 10.64
N ARG A 50 -0.82 7.77 9.79
CA ARG A 50 -0.58 8.71 8.69
C ARG A 50 -1.13 8.12 7.40
N ARG A 51 -1.86 8.94 6.66
CA ARG A 51 -2.39 8.61 5.34
C ARG A 51 -1.48 9.18 4.25
N LYS A 52 -1.19 8.38 3.23
CA LYS A 52 -0.44 8.79 2.04
C LYS A 52 -1.20 8.41 0.77
N PRO A 53 -1.62 9.37 -0.08
CA PRO A 53 -2.22 9.06 -1.36
C PRO A 53 -1.16 8.50 -2.33
N VAL A 54 -1.53 7.45 -3.07
CA VAL A 54 -0.71 6.76 -4.10
C VAL A 54 -1.57 6.40 -5.31
N ALA A 55 -0.95 5.83 -6.37
CA ALA A 55 -1.64 5.52 -7.62
C ALA A 55 -2.34 6.75 -8.20
N ALA A 56 -1.60 7.85 -8.35
CA ALA A 56 -2.11 9.18 -8.67
C ALA A 56 -3.28 9.67 -7.76
N GLY A 57 -3.34 9.21 -6.51
CA GLY A 57 -4.37 9.58 -5.53
C GLY A 57 -5.62 8.70 -5.55
N VAL A 58 -5.68 7.68 -6.41
CA VAL A 58 -6.78 6.72 -6.47
C VAL A 58 -6.79 5.80 -5.25
N ILE A 59 -5.63 5.57 -4.63
CA ILE A 59 -5.46 4.68 -3.47
C ILE A 59 -4.85 5.46 -2.31
N ASN A 60 -5.24 5.11 -1.09
CA ASN A 60 -4.67 5.65 0.13
C ASN A 60 -3.90 4.54 0.87
N GLU A 61 -2.60 4.74 1.05
CA GLU A 61 -1.76 3.98 1.96
C GLU A 61 -1.90 4.52 3.39
N TYR A 62 -1.85 3.62 4.37
CA TYR A 62 -1.91 3.96 5.79
C TYR A 62 -0.68 3.38 6.48
N HIS A 63 0.03 4.22 7.22
CA HIS A 63 1.21 3.84 8.00
C HIS A 63 1.06 4.32 9.43
N HIS A 64 1.66 3.61 10.40
CA HIS A 64 1.77 4.12 11.75
C HIS A 64 2.74 5.31 11.79
N ALA A 65 2.36 6.40 12.46
CA ALA A 65 3.31 7.43 12.83
C ALA A 65 4.18 6.89 13.97
N ALA A 66 5.47 7.25 13.95
CA ALA A 66 6.40 6.95 15.04
C ALA A 66 5.94 7.58 16.36
#